data_AF-A0AAN6F5D8-F1
#
_entry.id   AF-A0AAN6F5D8-F1
#
_cell.length_a   1.000
_cell.length_b   1.000
_cell.length_c   1.000
_cell.angle_alpha   90.00
_cell.angle_beta   90.00
_cell.angle_gamma   90.00
#
_symmetry.space_group_name_H-M   'P 1'
#
loop_
_entity.id
_entity.type
_entity.pdbx_description
1 polymer ?
#
loop_
_entity_poly.entity_id
_entity_poly.type
_entity_poly.pdbx_seq_one_letter_code
_entity_poly.pdbx_strand_id
1 'polypeptide(L)'
;MGSLGTPSQEFTHPLISERAIDEPRPLKVIYVGAGASGICAAIQFPRHVPNFELVIYEKNPDVGGTWFENRSVTTSTICEVFRNVLTLWQLSWVRL
;
A
#
# COMPACT_ATOMS: atom_id res chain seq x y z
N MET A 1 24.11 -47.70 -26.62
CA MET A 1 23.68 -46.51 -27.38
C MET A 1 22.72 -45.73 -26.47
N GLY A 2 23.28 -44.92 -25.56
CA GLY A 2 22.51 -44.09 -24.65
C GLY A 2 23.22 -42.75 -24.59
N SER A 3 22.61 -41.71 -25.16
CA SER A 3 23.17 -40.37 -25.07
C SER A 3 23.07 -39.93 -23.62
N LEU A 4 24.22 -39.74 -22.98
CA LEU A 4 24.34 -39.04 -21.70
C LEU A 4 23.69 -37.67 -21.89
N GLY A 5 22.51 -37.48 -21.26
CA GLY A 5 21.84 -36.20 -21.26
C GLY A 5 22.74 -35.19 -20.56
N THR A 6 23.30 -34.27 -21.35
CA THR A 6 23.97 -33.09 -20.80
C THR A 6 22.95 -32.33 -19.95
N PRO A 7 23.27 -31.94 -18.70
CA PRO A 7 22.41 -31.00 -17.99
C PRO A 7 22.34 -29.75 -18.88
N SER A 8 21.13 -29.37 -19.30
CA SER A 8 20.91 -28.11 -19.99
C SER A 8 21.50 -27.01 -19.11
N GLN A 9 22.63 -26.43 -19.52
CA GLN A 9 23.18 -25.27 -18.86
C GLN A 9 22.13 -24.16 -19.01
N GLU A 10 21.41 -23.88 -17.93
CA GLU A 10 20.64 -22.66 -17.79
C GLU A 10 21.62 -21.50 -17.93
N PHE A 11 21.61 -20.84 -19.08
CA PHE A 11 22.30 -19.58 -19.29
C PHE A 11 21.52 -18.47 -18.57
N THR A 12 21.48 -18.51 -17.24
CA THR A 12 20.95 -17.42 -16.42
C THR A 12 21.96 -16.27 -16.46
N HIS A 13 21.90 -15.49 -17.54
CA HIS A 13 22.67 -14.26 -17.63
C HIS A 13 22.17 -13.34 -16.51
N PRO A 14 23.03 -12.79 -15.63
CA PRO A 14 22.60 -12.02 -14.45
C PRO A 14 21.83 -10.72 -14.78
N LEU A 15 21.73 -10.39 -16.06
CA LEU A 15 21.01 -9.23 -16.59
C LEU A 15 19.58 -9.58 -17.06
N ILE A 16 19.25 -10.86 -17.22
CA ILE A 16 17.96 -11.33 -17.71
C ILE A 16 17.20 -11.93 -16.52
N SER A 17 16.11 -11.27 -16.13
CA SER A 17 15.19 -11.80 -15.12
C SER A 17 14.29 -12.85 -15.76
N GLU A 18 14.18 -14.04 -15.17
CA GLU A 18 13.33 -15.15 -15.64
C GLU A 18 11.82 -14.91 -15.42
N ARG A 19 11.44 -13.76 -14.86
CA ARG A 19 10.03 -13.41 -14.60
C ARG A 19 9.36 -12.79 -15.83
N ALA A 20 8.05 -13.00 -15.97
CA ALA A 20 7.28 -12.29 -17.00
C ALA A 20 7.30 -10.78 -16.75
N ILE A 21 7.35 -9.98 -17.83
CA ILE A 21 7.38 -8.51 -17.73
C ILE A 21 6.12 -7.98 -17.02
N ASP A 22 4.98 -8.64 -17.23
CA ASP A 22 3.69 -8.28 -16.65
C ASP A 22 3.47 -8.80 -15.22
N GLU A 23 4.45 -9.53 -14.65
CA GLU A 23 4.32 -10.06 -13.29
C GLU A 23 4.61 -8.96 -12.25
N PRO A 24 3.62 -8.60 -11.40
CA PRO A 24 3.79 -7.56 -10.41
C PRO A 24 4.79 -8.00 -9.33
N ARG A 25 5.87 -7.24 -9.20
CA ARG A 25 6.91 -7.48 -8.20
C ARG A 25 6.32 -7.29 -6.79
N PRO A 26 6.66 -8.15 -5.81
CA PRO A 26 6.30 -7.89 -4.42
C PRO A 26 6.93 -6.59 -3.93
N LEU A 27 6.10 -5.63 -3.55
CA LEU A 27 6.51 -4.31 -3.05
C LEU A 27 6.41 -4.25 -1.53
N LYS A 28 7.46 -3.76 -0.86
CA LYS A 28 7.43 -3.46 0.57
C LYS A 28 7.36 -1.94 0.75
N VAL A 29 6.30 -1.47 1.39
CA VAL A 29 6.02 -0.04 1.59
C VAL A 29 5.95 0.24 3.07
N ILE A 30 6.74 1.22 3.51
CA ILE A 30 6.69 1.74 4.87
C ILE A 30 6.07 3.13 4.82
N TYR A 31 4.96 3.32 5.52
CA TYR A 31 4.28 4.61 5.65
C TYR A 31 4.51 5.15 7.06
N VAL A 32 4.94 6.40 7.17
CA VAL A 32 5.18 7.05 8.46
C VAL A 32 4.07 8.06 8.73
N GLY A 33 3.33 7.86 9.81
CA GLY A 33 2.22 8.69 10.26
C GLY A 33 0.85 8.04 10.06
N ALA A 34 0.23 7.54 11.13
CA ALA A 34 -1.13 6.98 11.12
C ALA A 34 -2.21 8.06 11.32
N GLY A 35 -2.10 9.15 10.57
CA GLY A 35 -3.12 10.21 10.51
C GLY A 35 -4.20 9.92 9.48
N ALA A 36 -4.98 10.96 9.14
CA ALA A 36 -6.00 10.92 8.08
C ALA A 36 -5.48 10.35 6.75
N SER A 37 -4.31 10.82 6.31
CA SER A 37 -3.66 10.37 5.06
C SER A 37 -3.16 8.93 5.12
N GLY A 38 -2.62 8.50 6.27
CA GLY A 38 -2.14 7.13 6.48
C GLY A 38 -3.28 6.11 6.49
N ILE A 39 -4.42 6.46 7.08
CA ILE A 39 -5.63 5.64 7.05
C ILE A 39 -6.17 5.54 5.61
N CYS A 40 -6.24 6.66 4.88
CA CYS A 40 -6.64 6.63 3.47
C CYS A 40 -5.69 5.78 2.62
N ALA A 41 -4.38 5.88 2.84
CA ALA A 41 -3.38 5.06 2.19
C ALA A 41 -3.64 3.56 2.46
N ALA A 42 -3.83 3.17 3.73
CA ALA A 42 -4.11 1.79 4.12
C ALA A 42 -5.32 1.19 3.39
N ILE A 43 -6.33 2.02 3.12
CA ILE A 43 -7.57 1.62 2.44
C ILE A 43 -7.39 1.55 0.92
N GLN A 44 -6.60 2.46 0.33
CA GLN A 44 -6.48 2.62 -1.11
C GLN A 44 -5.43 1.70 -1.74
N PHE A 45 -4.31 1.49 -1.05
CA PHE A 45 -3.22 0.69 -1.59
C PHE A 45 -3.65 -0.76 -1.93
N PRO A 46 -4.43 -1.48 -1.09
CA PRO A 46 -4.90 -2.82 -1.44
C PRO A 46 -5.79 -2.90 -2.67
N ARG A 47 -6.42 -1.79 -3.05
CA ARG A 47 -7.32 -1.75 -4.22
C ARG A 47 -6.59 -1.47 -5.52
N HIS A 48 -5.44 -0.77 -5.47
CA HIS A 48 -4.74 -0.28 -6.66
C HIS A 48 -3.42 -0.99 -6.92
N VAL A 49 -2.81 -1.59 -5.90
CA VAL A 49 -1.49 -2.22 -5.99
C VAL A 49 -1.61 -3.69 -5.61
N PRO A 50 -1.56 -4.62 -6.59
CA PRO A 50 -1.47 -6.04 -6.29
C PRO A 50 -0.08 -6.38 -5.72
N ASN A 51 -0.02 -7.38 -4.84
CA ASN A 51 1.23 -7.95 -4.31
C ASN A 51 2.11 -6.93 -3.55
N PHE A 52 1.58 -6.30 -2.50
CA PHE A 52 2.34 -5.38 -1.66
C PHE A 52 2.15 -5.65 -0.16
N GLU A 53 3.18 -5.33 0.62
CA GLU A 53 3.21 -5.38 2.07
C GLU A 53 3.32 -3.95 2.59
N LEU A 54 2.32 -3.50 3.36
CA LEU A 54 2.28 -2.16 3.95
C LEU A 54 2.43 -2.22 5.45
N VAL A 55 3.43 -1.48 5.94
CA VAL A 55 3.64 -1.26 7.37
C VAL A 55 3.49 0.22 7.65
N ILE A 56 2.62 0.57 8.59
CA ILE A 56 2.41 1.95 9.02
C ILE A 56 3.04 2.14 10.40
N TYR A 57 4.03 3.02 10.51
CA TYR A 57 4.60 3.41 11.79
C TYR A 57 4.02 4.74 12.23
N GLU A 58 3.68 4.83 13.50
CA GLU A 58 3.30 6.09 14.11
C GLU A 58 4.08 6.33 15.41
N LYS A 59 4.48 7.58 15.62
CA LYS A 59 5.20 8.02 16.82
C LYS A 59 4.29 8.02 18.05
N ASN A 60 3.02 8.37 17.84
CA ASN A 60 2.01 8.41 18.88
C ASN A 60 1.58 6.98 19.29
N PRO A 61 1.19 6.78 20.56
CA PRO A 61 0.76 5.46 21.06
C PRO A 61 -0.57 4.99 20.46
N ASP A 62 -1.28 5.85 19.74
CA ASP A 62 -2.54 5.53 19.08
C ASP A 62 -2.64 6.26 17.74
N VAL A 63 -3.52 5.76 16.87
CA VAL A 63 -3.78 6.33 15.55
C VAL A 63 -4.45 7.69 15.67
N GLY A 64 -4.03 8.63 14.81
CA GLY A 64 -4.59 9.97 14.83
C GLY A 64 -3.64 11.07 14.40
N GLY A 65 -2.31 10.92 14.44
CA GLY A 65 -1.42 12.05 14.14
C GLY A 65 -1.84 13.33 14.86
N THR A 66 -2.15 14.40 14.12
CA THR A 66 -2.64 15.68 14.66
C THR A 66 -3.88 15.56 15.55
N TRP A 67 -4.75 14.56 15.32
CA TRP A 67 -5.95 14.28 16.13
C TRP A 67 -5.61 13.80 17.54
N PHE A 68 -4.50 13.07 17.69
CA PHE A 68 -4.05 12.56 18.96
C PHE A 68 -3.42 13.68 19.81
N GLU A 69 -2.68 14.57 19.18
CA GLU A 69 -1.96 15.66 19.85
C GLU A 69 -2.86 16.85 20.20
N ASN A 70 -3.99 17.06 19.50
CA ASN A 70 -4.82 18.27 19.63
C ASN A 70 -6.28 17.99 20.00
N ARG A 71 -6.48 17.16 21.04
CA ARG A 71 -7.79 16.65 21.51
C ARG A 71 -8.85 17.72 21.85
N SER A 72 -8.48 18.98 22.06
CA SER A 72 -9.36 19.99 22.66
C SER A 72 -10.08 20.91 21.65
N VAL A 73 -9.61 21.02 20.40
CA VAL A 73 -10.13 22.02 19.42
C VAL A 73 -10.45 21.45 18.03
N THR A 74 -10.00 20.23 17.70
CA THR A 74 -10.09 19.71 16.33
C THR A 74 -11.24 18.72 16.06
N THR A 75 -11.95 18.27 17.08
CA THR A 75 -12.96 17.20 16.95
C THR A 75 -14.22 17.60 16.16
N SER A 76 -14.62 18.87 16.13
CA SER A 76 -15.84 19.29 15.42
C SER A 76 -15.61 19.50 13.92
N THR A 77 -14.68 20.38 13.55
CA THR A 77 -14.50 20.77 12.14
C THR A 77 -13.89 19.66 11.30
N ILE A 78 -12.94 18.89 11.84
CA ILE A 78 -12.17 17.98 11.00
C ILE A 78 -12.82 16.58 10.93
N CYS A 79 -13.53 16.09 11.97
CA CYS A 79 -14.32 14.85 11.84
C CYS A 79 -15.42 14.98 10.77
N GLU A 80 -15.96 16.19 10.58
CA GLU A 80 -16.88 16.50 9.49
C GLU A 80 -16.18 16.50 8.13
N VAL A 81 -14.98 17.07 8.02
CA VAL A 81 -14.15 16.99 6.79
C VAL A 81 -13.77 15.54 6.46
N PHE A 82 -13.35 14.74 7.44
CA PHE A 82 -12.95 13.36 7.19
C PHE A 82 -14.14 12.47 6.83
N ARG A 83 -15.30 12.66 7.48
CA ARG A 83 -16.56 12.03 7.05
C ARG A 83 -16.94 12.49 5.64
N ASN A 84 -16.97 13.80 5.36
CA ASN A 84 -17.35 14.31 4.05
C ASN A 84 -16.39 13.85 2.95
N VAL A 85 -15.08 13.82 3.20
CA VAL A 85 -14.09 13.31 2.25
C VAL A 85 -14.29 11.81 2.04
N LEU A 86 -14.40 10.99 3.07
CA LEU A 86 -14.63 9.55 2.91
C LEU A 86 -15.98 9.24 2.26
N THR A 87 -17.04 9.99 2.58
CA THR A 87 -18.38 9.81 2.01
C THR A 87 -18.44 10.29 0.56
N LEU A 88 -17.85 11.45 0.23
CA LEU A 88 -17.72 11.90 -1.17
C LEU A 88 -16.84 10.95 -1.98
N TRP A 89 -15.80 10.37 -1.37
CA TRP A 89 -15.00 9.31 -1.99
C TRP A 89 -15.81 8.03 -2.21
N GLN A 90 -16.61 7.54 -1.26
CA GLN A 90 -17.48 6.38 -1.53
C GLN A 90 -18.49 6.67 -2.66
N LEU A 91 -19.06 7.88 -2.69
CA LEU A 91 -20.08 8.26 -3.68
C LEU A 91 -19.49 8.52 -5.08
N SER A 92 -18.24 8.98 -5.19
CA SER A 92 -17.59 9.23 -6.48
C SER A 92 -17.26 7.95 -7.27
N TRP A 93 -17.15 6.80 -6.60
CA TRP A 93 -16.75 5.52 -7.22
C TRP A 93 -17.90 4.52 -7.40
N VAL A 94 -19.08 4.79 -6.83
CA VAL A 94 -20.32 4.02 -7.10
C VAL A 94 -21.05 4.55 -8.36
N ARG A 95 -20.58 5.66 -8.93
CA ARG A 95 -21.19 6.34 -10.08
C ARG A 95 -20.40 6.24 -11.39
N LEU A 96 -19.38 5.38 -11.44
CA LEU A 96 -18.66 4.96 -12.65
C LEU A 96 -18.70 3.43 -12.72
#